data_AF-A0A1H7EVV1-F1
#
_entry.id   AF-A0A1H7EVV1-F1
#
_cell.length_a   1.000
_cell.length_b   1.000
_cell.length_c   1.000
_cell.angle_alpha   90.00
_cell.angle_beta   90.00
_cell.angle_gamma   90.00
#
_symmetry.space_group_name_H-M   'P 1'
#
loop_
_entity.id
_entity.type
_entity.pdbx_description
1 polymer ?
#
loop_
_entity_poly.entity_id
_entity_poly.type
_entity_poly.pdbx_seq_one_letter_code
_entity_poly.pdbx_strand_id
1 'polypeptide(L)'
;MKTFFTTTIGRLRLCAFIEGLSLLVLVFIAVPLKYGFDQPALVKTIGPIHGALFLLFVFSALRVGVEQRWKFRETTWKVLLACFIPFGTFYIDYTLLRKLHAREQQSGKTPN
;
A
#
# COMPACT_ATOMS: atom_id res chain seq x y z
N MET A 1 -3.46 -22.09 4.84
CA MET A 1 -3.94 -20.70 5.05
C MET A 1 -3.05 -19.87 6.00
N LYS A 2 -1.74 -20.20 6.17
CA LYS A 2 -0.84 -19.50 7.11
C LYS A 2 0.47 -19.03 6.45
N THR A 3 0.40 -18.50 5.23
CA THR A 3 1.63 -18.09 4.48
C THR A 3 1.57 -16.67 3.93
N PHE A 4 0.64 -15.84 4.42
CA PHE A 4 0.54 -14.42 4.03
C PHE A 4 1.26 -13.46 5.01
N PHE A 5 1.57 -13.90 6.23
CA PHE A 5 2.15 -13.04 7.27
C PHE A 5 3.67 -13.15 7.42
N THR A 6 4.30 -14.17 6.82
CA THR A 6 5.72 -14.46 6.99
C THR A 6 6.63 -13.78 5.96
N THR A 7 6.11 -13.37 4.81
CA THR A 7 6.92 -12.78 3.74
C THR A 7 6.85 -11.25 3.76
N THR A 8 7.97 -10.59 3.48
CA THR A 8 8.10 -9.13 3.45
C THR A 8 7.10 -8.49 2.47
N ILE A 9 6.74 -9.21 1.41
CA ILE A 9 5.77 -8.82 0.39
C ILE A 9 4.32 -8.90 0.92
N GLY A 10 3.98 -9.95 1.69
CA GLY A 10 2.65 -10.09 2.28
C GLY A 10 2.35 -8.98 3.30
N ARG A 11 3.35 -8.62 4.11
CA ARG A 11 3.27 -7.46 5.03
C ARG A 11 3.10 -6.14 4.29
N LEU A 12 3.81 -5.95 3.17
CA LEU A 12 3.67 -4.77 2.33
C LEU A 12 2.25 -4.63 1.78
N ARG A 13 1.68 -5.74 1.29
CA ARG A 13 0.32 -5.79 0.76
C ARG A 13 -0.71 -5.40 1.81
N LEU A 14 -0.56 -5.93 3.03
CA LEU A 14 -1.45 -5.58 4.14
C LEU A 14 -1.32 -4.09 4.52
N CYS A 15 -0.09 -3.56 4.57
CA CYS A 15 0.12 -2.13 4.82
C CYS A 15 -0.52 -1.27 3.73
N ALA A 16 -0.35 -1.63 2.45
CA ALA A 16 -0.97 -0.92 1.32
C ALA A 16 -2.50 -0.92 1.43
N PHE A 17 -3.08 -2.05 1.82
CA PHE A 17 -4.53 -2.17 1.96
C PHE A 17 -5.07 -1.30 3.11
N ILE A 18 -4.40 -1.33 4.28
CA ILE A 18 -4.77 -0.51 5.44
C ILE A 18 -4.62 0.98 5.12
N GLU A 19 -3.54 1.35 4.42
CA GLU A 19 -3.25 2.73 4.02
C GLU A 19 -4.31 3.23 3.02
N GLY A 20 -4.59 2.49 1.96
CA GLY A 20 -5.65 2.82 1.00
C GLY A 20 -7.04 2.88 1.62
N LEU A 21 -7.35 1.98 2.57
CA LEU A 21 -8.60 2.03 3.33
C LEU A 21 -8.68 3.28 4.21
N SER A 22 -7.56 3.68 4.85
CA SER A 22 -7.50 4.91 5.65
C SER A 22 -7.69 6.17 4.81
N LEU A 23 -7.14 6.20 3.58
CA LEU A 23 -7.40 7.27 2.61
C LEU A 23 -8.88 7.32 2.21
N LEU A 24 -9.48 6.15 1.93
CA LEU A 24 -10.89 6.05 1.57
C LEU A 24 -11.78 6.59 2.68
N VAL A 25 -11.50 6.23 3.93
CA VAL A 25 -12.20 6.78 5.10
C VAL A 25 -11.99 8.29 5.23
N LEU A 26 -10.77 8.80 5.04
CA LEU A 26 -10.50 10.23 5.08
C LEU A 26 -11.32 10.99 4.01
N VAL A 27 -11.34 10.51 2.78
CA VAL A 27 -11.99 11.19 1.65
C VAL A 27 -13.51 11.01 1.66
N PHE A 28 -14.04 9.83 1.95
CA PHE A 28 -15.48 9.55 1.91
C PHE A 28 -16.20 9.82 3.22
N ILE A 29 -15.50 9.90 4.36
CA ILE A 29 -16.11 10.22 5.64
C ILE A 29 -15.64 11.60 6.10
N ALA A 30 -14.33 11.80 6.27
CA ALA A 30 -13.84 13.01 6.93
C ALA A 30 -14.07 14.29 6.10
N VAL A 31 -13.90 14.24 4.76
CA VAL A 31 -14.19 15.39 3.88
C VAL A 31 -15.68 15.75 3.84
N PRO A 32 -16.63 14.85 3.57
CA PRO A 32 -18.05 15.21 3.58
C PRO A 32 -18.56 15.58 4.97
N LEU A 33 -18.01 15.03 6.07
CA LEU A 33 -18.34 15.52 7.41
C LEU A 33 -17.82 16.95 7.65
N LYS A 34 -16.62 17.26 7.17
CA LYS A 34 -16.05 18.62 7.29
C LYS A 34 -16.88 19.65 6.54
N TYR A 35 -17.30 19.35 5.30
CA TYR A 35 -18.06 20.31 4.49
C TYR A 35 -19.57 20.27 4.74
N GLY A 36 -20.13 19.13 5.18
CA GLY A 36 -21.57 18.96 5.41
C GLY A 36 -22.02 19.23 6.85
N PHE A 37 -21.15 19.06 7.84
CA PHE A 37 -21.47 19.22 9.26
C PHE A 37 -20.59 20.26 9.99
N ASP A 38 -19.73 20.97 9.26
CA ASP A 38 -18.79 21.99 9.79
C ASP A 38 -17.94 21.49 10.99
N GLN A 39 -17.74 20.17 11.10
CA GLN A 39 -16.94 19.55 12.15
C GLN A 39 -15.56 19.16 11.62
N PRO A 40 -14.54 20.02 11.74
CA PRO A 40 -13.19 19.71 11.31
C PRO A 40 -12.47 18.70 12.24
N ALA A 41 -13.07 18.33 13.37
CA ALA A 41 -12.46 17.45 14.38
C ALA A 41 -12.03 16.10 13.79
N LEU A 42 -12.88 15.48 12.97
CA LEU A 42 -12.58 14.17 12.37
C LEU A 42 -11.39 14.22 11.41
N VAL A 43 -11.31 15.26 10.56
CA VAL A 43 -10.18 15.45 9.64
C VAL A 43 -8.90 15.73 10.43
N LYS A 44 -8.98 16.51 11.51
CA LYS A 44 -7.84 16.83 12.38
C LYS A 44 -7.26 15.61 13.07
N THR A 45 -8.07 14.61 13.36
CA THR A 45 -7.61 13.35 13.99
C THR A 45 -7.22 12.30 12.97
N ILE A 46 -8.04 12.07 11.93
CA ILE A 46 -7.78 11.02 10.93
C ILE A 46 -6.65 11.42 9.97
N GLY A 47 -6.47 12.70 9.66
CA GLY A 47 -5.41 13.18 8.78
C GLY A 47 -4.01 12.78 9.24
N PRO A 48 -3.59 13.10 10.49
CA PRO A 48 -2.31 12.66 11.04
C PRO A 48 -2.16 11.14 11.12
N ILE A 49 -3.23 10.42 11.47
CA ILE A 49 -3.22 8.95 11.53
C ILE A 49 -2.93 8.37 10.14
N HIS A 50 -3.65 8.86 9.13
CA HIS A 50 -3.43 8.48 7.73
C HIS A 50 -2.00 8.84 7.28
N GLY A 51 -1.52 10.06 7.56
CA GLY A 51 -0.16 10.46 7.23
C GLY A 51 0.93 9.59 7.87
N ALA A 52 0.72 9.13 9.11
CA ALA A 52 1.62 8.20 9.77
C ALA A 52 1.61 6.81 9.11
N LEU A 53 0.42 6.29 8.77
CA LEU A 53 0.26 5.03 8.03
C LEU A 53 0.91 5.11 6.64
N PHE A 54 0.75 6.23 5.95
CA PHE A 54 1.38 6.52 4.67
C PHE A 54 2.91 6.45 4.76
N LEU A 55 3.52 7.13 5.74
CA LEU A 55 4.97 7.07 5.95
C LEU A 55 5.46 5.64 6.21
N LEU A 56 4.74 4.89 7.06
CA LEU A 56 5.09 3.52 7.41
C LEU A 56 5.00 2.58 6.21
N PHE A 57 3.99 2.79 5.36
CA PHE A 57 3.84 2.08 4.10
C PHE A 57 4.97 2.41 3.12
N VAL A 58 5.27 3.69 2.91
CA VAL A 58 6.37 4.13 2.03
C VAL A 58 7.70 3.53 2.49
N PHE A 59 8.02 3.60 3.77
CA PHE A 59 9.24 3.01 4.32
C PHE A 59 9.31 1.50 4.08
N SER A 60 8.20 0.80 4.29
CA SER A 60 8.10 -0.64 4.00
C SER A 60 8.28 -0.93 2.51
N ALA A 61 7.68 -0.13 1.62
CA ALA A 61 7.79 -0.28 0.17
C ALA A 61 9.22 -0.06 -0.33
N LEU A 62 9.89 0.95 0.21
CA LEU A 62 11.30 1.21 -0.08
C LEU A 62 12.17 0.04 0.37
N ARG A 63 11.95 -0.50 1.58
CA ARG A 63 12.71 -1.66 2.08
C ARG A 63 12.59 -2.87 1.17
N VAL A 64 11.38 -3.23 0.75
CA VAL A 64 11.17 -4.34 -0.20
C VAL A 64 11.75 -4.02 -1.58
N GLY A 65 11.63 -2.77 -2.02
CA GLY A 65 12.18 -2.32 -3.31
C GLY A 65 13.70 -2.43 -3.39
N VAL A 66 14.40 -2.15 -2.29
CA VAL A 66 15.86 -2.36 -2.19
C VAL A 66 16.18 -3.86 -2.18
N GLU A 67 15.51 -4.62 -1.31
CA GLU A 67 15.76 -6.06 -1.12
C GLU A 67 15.59 -6.86 -2.43
N GLN A 68 14.59 -6.50 -3.22
CA GLN A 68 14.27 -7.18 -4.46
C GLN A 68 14.85 -6.51 -5.71
N ARG A 69 15.73 -5.50 -5.54
CA ARG A 69 16.37 -4.71 -6.61
C ARG A 69 15.41 -4.22 -7.70
N TRP A 70 14.26 -3.69 -7.30
CA TRP A 70 13.31 -3.11 -8.24
C TRP A 70 13.85 -1.80 -8.80
N LYS A 71 13.39 -1.38 -9.98
CA LYS A 71 13.66 -0.01 -10.48
C LYS A 71 13.03 0.98 -9.51
N PHE A 72 13.83 1.45 -8.55
CA PHE A 72 13.40 2.22 -7.40
C PHE A 72 12.60 3.46 -7.82
N ARG A 73 13.12 4.20 -8.81
CA ARG A 73 12.47 5.41 -9.32
C ARG A 73 11.10 5.15 -9.94
N GLU A 74 10.96 4.10 -10.74
CA GLU A 74 9.69 3.77 -11.39
C GLU A 74 8.67 3.17 -10.44
N THR A 75 9.12 2.33 -9.52
CA THR A 75 8.21 1.58 -8.63
C THR A 75 7.73 2.46 -7.49
N THR A 76 8.62 3.22 -6.85
CA THR A 76 8.25 4.16 -5.78
C THR A 76 7.31 5.24 -6.30
N TRP A 77 7.53 5.78 -7.51
CA TRP A 77 6.61 6.75 -8.10
C TRP A 77 5.21 6.17 -8.32
N LYS A 78 5.12 4.95 -8.88
CA LYS A 78 3.84 4.24 -9.06
C LYS A 78 3.15 3.98 -7.72
N VAL A 79 3.90 3.59 -6.69
CA VAL A 79 3.42 3.35 -5.32
C VAL A 79 2.86 4.62 -4.68
N LEU A 80 3.57 5.73 -4.80
CA LEU A 80 3.08 7.02 -4.32
C LEU A 80 1.81 7.44 -5.05
N LEU A 81 1.79 7.35 -6.40
CA LEU A 81 0.59 7.66 -7.18
C LEU A 81 -0.60 6.77 -6.79
N ALA A 82 -0.32 5.50 -6.50
CA ALA A 82 -1.32 4.53 -6.09
C ALA A 82 -1.91 4.82 -4.70
N CYS A 83 -1.19 5.51 -3.82
CA CYS A 83 -1.70 5.99 -2.54
C CYS A 83 -2.53 7.27 -2.67
N PHE A 84 -2.36 8.07 -3.72
CA PHE A 84 -3.23 9.23 -3.97
C PHE A 84 -4.55 8.83 -4.65
N ILE A 85 -4.59 7.67 -5.27
CA ILE A 85 -5.79 7.15 -5.93
C ILE A 85 -6.39 6.09 -4.99
N PRO A 86 -7.63 6.26 -4.48
CA PRO A 86 -8.23 5.28 -3.56
C PRO A 86 -8.30 3.85 -4.11
N PHE A 87 -8.24 3.69 -5.44
CA PHE A 87 -8.18 2.41 -6.16
C PHE A 87 -6.78 2.02 -6.66
N GLY A 88 -5.77 2.85 -6.47
CA GLY A 88 -4.42 2.63 -6.97
C GLY A 88 -3.71 1.46 -6.28
N THR A 89 -4.02 1.22 -5.01
CA THR A 89 -3.56 0.05 -4.25
C THR A 89 -3.99 -1.27 -4.92
N PHE A 90 -5.19 -1.33 -5.49
CA PHE A 90 -5.68 -2.47 -6.27
C PHE A 90 -4.89 -2.66 -7.58
N TYR A 91 -4.50 -1.57 -8.24
CA TYR A 91 -3.70 -1.63 -9.47
C TYR A 91 -2.28 -2.13 -9.22
N ILE A 92 -1.66 -1.72 -8.10
CA ILE A 92 -0.35 -2.22 -7.69
C ILE A 92 -0.43 -3.68 -7.27
N ASP A 93 -1.48 -4.06 -6.56
CA ASP A 93 -1.73 -5.47 -6.25
C ASP A 93 -1.79 -6.32 -7.54
N TYR A 94 -2.53 -5.85 -8.53
CA TYR A 94 -2.65 -6.57 -9.80
C TYR A 94 -1.35 -6.59 -10.62
N THR A 95 -0.58 -5.50 -10.63
CA THR A 95 0.61 -5.34 -11.48
C THR A 95 1.88 -5.91 -10.84
N LEU A 96 2.05 -5.71 -9.54
CA LEU A 96 3.27 -6.03 -8.79
C LEU A 96 3.18 -7.42 -8.15
N LEU A 97 2.05 -7.74 -7.51
CA LEU A 97 1.91 -9.01 -6.79
C LEU A 97 1.79 -10.20 -7.73
N ARG A 98 1.17 -10.03 -8.90
CA ARG A 98 1.11 -11.07 -9.93
C ARG A 98 2.48 -11.44 -10.49
N LYS A 99 3.42 -10.48 -10.56
CA LYS A 99 4.80 -10.72 -11.02
C LYS A 99 5.68 -11.38 -9.95
N LEU A 100 5.41 -11.14 -8.67
CA LEU A 100 6.17 -11.73 -7.56
C LEU A 100 5.80 -13.20 -7.32
N HIS A 101 4.51 -13.56 -7.35
CA HIS A 101 4.10 -14.98 -7.33
C HIS A 101 4.66 -15.78 -8.52
N ALA A 102 4.73 -15.17 -9.70
CA ALA A 102 5.31 -15.82 -10.88
C ALA A 102 6.83 -16.08 -10.73
N ARG A 103 7.55 -15.24 -9.96
CA ARG A 103 8.98 -15.42 -9.69
C ARG A 103 9.27 -16.43 -8.56
N GLU A 104 8.45 -16.48 -7.52
CA GLU A 104 8.55 -17.52 -6.48
C GLU A 104 8.33 -18.93 -7.05
N GLN A 105 7.36 -19.09 -7.97
CA GLN A 105 7.13 -20.38 -8.63
C GLN A 105 8.26 -20.80 -9.57
N GLN A 106 9.04 -19.85 -10.10
CA GLN A 106 10.22 -20.13 -10.92
C GLN A 106 11.44 -20.55 -10.09
N SER A 107 11.61 -20.02 -8.87
CA SER A 107 12.71 -20.39 -7.98
C SER A 107 12.55 -21.79 -7.35
N GLY A 108 11.35 -22.35 -7.36
CA GLY A 108 11.07 -23.72 -6.86
C GLY A 108 11.15 -24.81 -7.94
N LYS A 109 11.45 -24.46 -9.20
CA LYS A 109 11.49 -25.40 -10.31
C LYS A 109 12.91 -25.51 -10.85
N THR A 110 13.83 -26.05 -10.05
CA THR A 110 15.07 -26.63 -10.57
C THR A 110 14.70 -28.01 -11.12
N PRO A 111 14.65 -28.23 -12.45
CA PRO A 111 14.70 -29.59 -12.96
C PRO A 111 16.08 -30.16 -12.60
N ASN A 112 16.08 -31.25 -11.85
CA ASN A 112 17.19 -32.20 -11.83
C ASN A 112 17.26 -32.86 -13.21
#